data_AF-A0A1F2T652-F1
#
_entry.id   AF-A0A1F2T652-F1
#
_cell.length_a   1.000
_cell.length_b   1.000
_cell.length_c   1.000
_cell.angle_alpha   90.00
_cell.angle_beta   90.00
_cell.angle_gamma   90.00
#
_symmetry.space_group_name_H-M   'P 1'
#
loop_
_entity.id
_entity.type
_entity.pdbx_description
1 polymer ?
#
loop_
_entity_poly.entity_id
_entity_poly.type
_entity_poly.pdbx_seq_one_letter_code
_entity_poly.pdbx_strand_id
1 'polypeptide(L)'
;MSADPEQFYFGAHVQTPPLVDRLYFRPNVEIGVGDDTTITALNVEFAYHFRSPEAWNVYAGAGPALNVIHRSGETDAEPGLNVVVGIAHEDGLFAEVKAGALDSPRLKFGVGYAFRWR
;
A
#
# COMPACT_ATOMS: atom_id res chain seq x y z
N MET A 1 -0.82 -18.77 18.96
CA MET A 1 -1.53 -17.64 19.58
C MET A 1 -0.52 -16.53 19.73
N SER A 2 -0.73 -15.45 18.98
CA SER A 2 -0.34 -14.06 19.20
C SER A 2 -0.66 -13.40 17.86
N ALA A 3 -1.94 -13.11 17.67
CA ALA A 3 -2.31 -12.04 16.75
C ALA A 3 -1.85 -10.77 17.46
N ASP A 4 -0.59 -10.40 17.23
CA ASP A 4 -0.04 -9.17 17.79
C ASP A 4 -0.89 -7.98 17.34
N PRO A 5 -1.22 -7.10 18.28
CA PRO A 5 -2.50 -6.41 18.37
C PRO A 5 -2.61 -5.31 17.32
N GLU A 6 -3.81 -5.14 16.77
CA GLU A 6 -4.39 -3.89 16.26
C GLU A 6 -3.40 -2.87 15.63
N GLN A 7 -2.52 -3.29 14.72
CA GLN A 7 -1.72 -2.34 13.95
C GLN A 7 -2.60 -1.71 12.88
N PHE A 8 -3.34 -0.68 13.30
CA PHE A 8 -3.93 0.26 12.36
C PHE A 8 -2.79 0.95 11.62
N TYR A 9 -2.84 0.87 10.30
CA TYR A 9 -1.94 1.61 9.46
C TYR A 9 -2.74 2.68 8.72
N PHE A 10 -2.14 3.86 8.64
CA PHE A 10 -2.66 4.96 7.84
C PHE A 10 -1.74 5.12 6.65
N GLY A 11 -2.30 4.98 5.46
CA GLY A 11 -1.58 5.08 4.20
C GLY A 11 -2.01 6.31 3.42
N ALA A 12 -1.04 7.01 2.85
CA ALA A 12 -1.27 7.98 1.79
C ALA A 12 -0.50 7.54 0.56
N HIS A 13 -1.12 7.60 -0.61
CA HIS A 13 -0.45 7.33 -1.87
C HIS A 13 -0.73 8.45 -2.86
N VAL A 14 0.26 8.72 -3.71
CA VAL A 14 0.09 9.61 -4.85
C VAL A 14 0.03 8.74 -6.08
N GLN A 15 -0.98 8.91 -6.91
CA GLN A 15 -1.06 8.23 -8.19
C GLN A 15 -0.72 9.22 -9.31
N THR A 16 0.30 8.90 -10.09
CA THR A 16 0.63 9.69 -11.29
C THR A 16 -0.34 9.38 -12.43
N PRO A 17 -0.33 10.15 -13.54
CA PRO A 17 -0.85 9.67 -14.81
C PRO A 17 -0.20 8.34 -15.22
N PRO A 18 -0.84 7.54 -16.08
CA PRO A 18 -0.29 6.28 -16.53
C PRO A 18 1.05 6.51 -17.24
N LEU A 19 2.09 5.77 -16.82
CA LEU A 19 3.42 5.79 -17.41
C LEU A 19 3.36 5.26 -18.86
N VAL A 20 2.73 4.10 -19.02
CA VAL A 20 2.48 3.42 -20.30
C VAL A 20 1.16 2.67 -20.18
N ASP A 21 0.28 2.84 -21.15
CA ASP A 21 -1.07 2.26 -21.20
C ASP A 21 -1.91 2.50 -19.94
N ARG A 22 -1.86 1.55 -18.99
CA ARG A 22 -2.65 1.49 -17.76
C ARG A 22 -1.77 1.15 -16.56
N LEU A 23 -0.47 1.33 -16.69
CA LEU A 23 0.50 1.16 -15.62
C LEU A 23 0.70 2.50 -14.93
N TYR A 24 0.33 2.55 -13.66
CA TYR A 24 0.40 3.75 -12.82
C TYR A 24 1.56 3.63 -11.85
N PHE A 25 2.32 4.71 -11.72
CA PHE A 25 3.29 4.85 -10.65
C PHE A 25 2.60 5.36 -9.40
N ARG A 26 2.69 4.60 -8.32
CA ARG A 26 2.01 4.86 -7.05
C ARG A 26 3.01 4.81 -5.88
N PRO A 27 3.80 5.87 -5.66
CA PRO A 27 4.53 6.03 -4.42
C PRO A 27 3.52 6.14 -3.28
N ASN A 28 3.74 5.37 -2.22
CA ASN A 28 2.92 5.38 -1.03
C ASN A 28 3.78 5.42 0.23
N VAL A 29 3.23 6.03 1.25
CA VAL A 29 3.76 6.05 2.60
C VAL A 29 2.69 5.50 3.52
N GLU A 30 3.09 4.57 4.39
CA GLU A 30 2.23 3.96 5.38
C GLU A 30 2.84 4.16 6.76
N ILE A 31 2.04 4.56 7.73
CA ILE A 31 2.46 4.71 9.12
C ILE A 31 1.61 3.75 9.95
N GLY A 32 2.26 2.76 10.55
CA GLY A 32 1.68 1.85 11.53
C GLY A 32 2.04 2.27 12.93
N VAL A 33 1.04 2.39 13.81
CA VAL A 33 1.24 2.69 15.23
C VAL A 33 0.79 1.47 16.03
N GLY A 34 1.69 0.92 16.83
CA GLY A 34 1.39 -0.13 17.82
C GLY A 34 1.81 0.30 19.22
N ASP A 35 1.60 -0.59 20.20
CA ASP A 35 1.70 -0.28 21.65
C ASP A 35 3.03 0.37 22.07
N ASP A 36 4.15 0.06 21.42
CA ASP A 36 5.49 0.63 21.72
C ASP A 36 6.39 0.82 20.47
N THR A 37 5.84 0.71 19.26
CA THR A 37 6.64 0.80 18.02
C THR A 37 5.88 1.58 16.96
N THR A 38 6.57 2.55 16.35
CA THR A 38 6.09 3.23 15.14
C THR A 38 6.85 2.70 13.94
N ILE A 39 6.13 2.23 12.94
CA ILE A 39 6.70 1.72 11.68
C ILE A 39 6.27 2.66 10.57
N THR A 40 7.25 3.23 9.87
CA THR A 40 7.02 4.00 8.65
C THR A 40 7.46 3.18 7.45
N ALA A 41 6.55 2.84 6.55
CA ALA A 41 6.87 2.14 5.31
C ALA A 41 6.76 3.10 4.12
N LEU A 42 7.81 3.15 3.31
CA LEU A 42 7.81 3.80 2.01
C LEU A 42 7.73 2.71 0.96
N ASN A 43 6.70 2.71 0.12
CA ASN A 43 6.59 1.74 -0.95
C ASN A 43 6.43 2.42 -2.29
N VAL A 44 7.00 1.82 -3.31
CA VAL A 44 6.89 2.26 -4.69
C VAL A 44 6.18 1.18 -5.44
N GLU A 45 4.94 1.43 -5.84
CA GLU A 45 4.10 0.44 -6.51
C GLU A 45 3.89 0.81 -7.98
N PHE A 46 4.00 -0.20 -8.85
CA PHE A 46 3.55 -0.13 -10.22
C PHE A 46 2.22 -0.87 -10.34
N ALA A 47 1.11 -0.11 -10.40
CA ALA A 47 -0.23 -0.69 -10.42
C ALA A 47 -0.79 -0.70 -11.85
N TYR A 48 -1.13 -1.90 -12.35
CA TYR A 48 -1.79 -2.07 -13.63
C TYR A 48 -3.31 -2.16 -13.44
N HIS A 49 -4.06 -1.25 -14.06
CA HIS A 49 -5.52 -1.25 -14.02
C HIS A 49 -6.09 -2.04 -15.20
N PHE A 50 -6.91 -3.05 -14.90
CA PHE A 50 -7.62 -3.83 -15.90
C PHE A 50 -8.85 -3.07 -16.40
N ARG A 51 -9.16 -3.17 -17.69
CA ARG A 51 -10.43 -2.61 -18.21
C ARG A 51 -11.56 -3.48 -17.68
N SER A 52 -12.44 -2.89 -16.90
CA SER A 52 -13.77 -3.43 -16.71
C SER A 52 -14.79 -2.47 -17.31
N PRO A 53 -15.85 -2.97 -17.97
CA PRO A 53 -16.95 -2.14 -18.45
C PRO A 53 -17.85 -1.62 -17.32
N GLU A 54 -17.66 -2.10 -16.09
CA GLU A 54 -18.40 -1.70 -14.89
C GLU A 54 -17.72 -0.54 -14.15
N ALA A 55 -18.44 0.11 -13.25
CA ALA A 55 -17.95 1.21 -12.40
C ALA A 55 -16.76 0.80 -11.50
N TRP A 56 -16.56 -0.50 -11.28
CA TRP A 56 -15.45 -1.07 -10.51
C TRP A 56 -14.31 -1.52 -11.41
N ASN A 57 -13.10 -1.00 -11.16
CA ASN A 57 -11.88 -1.33 -11.87
C ASN A 57 -10.95 -2.11 -10.95
N VAL A 58 -10.62 -3.34 -11.33
CA VAL A 58 -9.62 -4.15 -10.64
C VAL A 58 -8.22 -3.68 -11.05
N TYR A 59 -7.30 -3.66 -10.10
CA TYR A 59 -5.88 -3.41 -10.35
C TYR A 59 -5.01 -4.39 -9.56
N ALA A 60 -3.84 -4.68 -10.12
CA ALA A 60 -2.80 -5.43 -9.45
C ALA A 60 -1.46 -4.71 -9.65
N GLY A 61 -0.63 -4.72 -8.64
CA GLY A 61 0.67 -4.08 -8.69
C GLY A 61 1.69 -4.74 -7.77
N ALA A 62 2.94 -4.38 -7.99
CA ALA A 62 4.03 -4.80 -7.14
C ALA A 62 5.15 -3.76 -7.19
N GLY A 63 6.04 -3.81 -6.20
CA GLY A 63 7.27 -3.05 -6.25
C GLY A 63 8.09 -3.11 -4.98
N PRO A 64 9.18 -2.33 -4.92
CA PRO A 64 10.04 -2.28 -3.76
C PRO A 64 9.36 -1.54 -2.61
N ALA A 65 9.62 -2.03 -1.41
CA ALA A 65 9.21 -1.47 -0.14
C ALA A 65 10.46 -1.16 0.69
N LEU A 66 10.38 -0.15 1.53
CA LEU A 66 11.39 0.17 2.54
C LEU A 66 10.66 0.43 3.85
N ASN A 67 10.85 -0.45 4.83
CA ASN A 67 10.26 -0.32 6.15
C ASN A 67 11.30 0.31 7.07
N VAL A 68 10.98 1.47 7.64
CA VAL A 68 11.78 2.16 8.65
C VAL A 68 11.10 1.94 9.99
N ILE A 69 11.73 1.14 10.84
CA ILE A 69 11.23 0.81 12.18
C ILE A 69 11.93 1.73 13.17
N HIS A 70 11.13 2.46 13.96
CA HIS A 70 11.65 3.29 15.04
C HIS A 70 11.28 2.67 16.39
N ARG A 71 12.28 2.24 17.15
CA ARG A 71 12.13 1.74 18.53
C ARG A 71 13.11 2.45 19.44
N SER A 72 12.60 3.26 20.37
CA SER A 72 13.31 3.84 21.52
C SER A 72 14.84 4.04 21.36
N GLY A 73 15.26 4.77 20.31
CA GLY A 73 16.66 5.14 20.07
C GLY A 73 17.39 4.38 18.96
N GLU A 74 16.80 3.32 18.41
CA GLU A 74 17.33 2.55 17.28
C GLU A 74 16.43 2.73 16.03
N THR A 75 17.06 2.91 14.87
CA THR A 75 16.38 3.08 13.58
C THR A 75 16.89 2.01 12.63
N ASP A 76 16.04 1.05 12.33
CA ASP A 76 16.32 -0.01 11.36
C ASP A 76 15.61 0.25 10.05
N ALA A 77 16.31 0.01 8.94
CA ALA A 77 15.78 0.11 7.60
C ALA A 77 15.83 -1.25 6.92
N GLU A 78 14.65 -1.81 6.66
CA GLU A 78 14.51 -3.13 6.05
C GLU A 78 13.97 -2.98 4.62
N PRO A 79 14.75 -3.37 3.59
CA PRO A 79 14.23 -3.46 2.23
C PRO A 79 13.22 -4.61 2.13
N GLY A 80 12.17 -4.37 1.35
CA GLY A 80 11.03 -5.25 1.19
C GLY A 80 10.60 -5.35 -0.26
N LEU A 81 9.78 -6.35 -0.57
CA LEU A 81 8.96 -6.36 -1.77
C LEU A 81 7.50 -6.39 -1.36
N ASN A 82 6.66 -5.64 -2.06
CA ASN A 82 5.23 -5.66 -1.84
C ASN A 82 4.49 -6.06 -3.12
N VAL A 83 3.34 -6.68 -2.91
CA VAL A 83 2.35 -6.98 -3.94
C VAL A 83 1.03 -6.45 -3.46
N VAL A 84 0.29 -5.76 -4.33
CA VAL A 84 -1.01 -5.18 -4.05
C VAL A 84 -2.02 -5.66 -5.07
N VAL A 85 -3.21 -6.01 -4.60
CA VAL A 85 -4.38 -6.25 -5.45
C VAL A 85 -5.53 -5.45 -4.88
N GLY A 86 -6.24 -4.72 -5.72
CA GLY A 86 -7.33 -3.88 -5.26
C GLY A 86 -8.42 -3.68 -6.31
N ILE A 87 -9.52 -3.12 -5.84
CA ILE A 87 -10.66 -2.69 -6.63
C ILE A 87 -10.91 -1.21 -6.37
N ALA A 88 -11.13 -0.43 -7.43
CA ALA A 88 -11.38 0.99 -7.35
C ALA A 88 -12.68 1.34 -8.09
N HIS A 89 -13.56 2.10 -7.43
CA HIS A 89 -14.76 2.69 -8.02
C HIS A 89 -14.40 3.95 -8.81
N GLU A 90 -15.19 4.27 -9.83
CA GLU A 90 -15.01 5.49 -10.64
C GLU A 90 -15.09 6.80 -9.82
N ASP A 91 -15.85 6.79 -8.72
CA ASP A 91 -15.99 7.92 -7.79
C ASP A 91 -14.78 8.14 -6.87
N GLY A 92 -13.77 7.25 -6.91
CA GLY A 92 -12.53 7.36 -6.14
C GLY A 92 -12.45 6.46 -4.91
N LEU A 93 -13.53 5.77 -4.52
CA LEU A 93 -13.46 4.75 -3.46
C LEU A 93 -12.61 3.56 -3.90
N PHE A 94 -11.80 3.00 -3.01
CA PHE A 94 -11.05 1.77 -3.32
C PHE A 94 -10.88 0.88 -2.09
N ALA A 95 -10.71 -0.41 -2.34
CA ALA A 95 -10.32 -1.41 -1.36
C ALA A 95 -9.16 -2.22 -1.92
N GLU A 96 -8.13 -2.44 -1.11
CA GLU A 96 -6.92 -3.14 -1.53
C GLU A 96 -6.38 -4.07 -0.44
N VAL A 97 -5.74 -5.13 -0.90
CA VAL A 97 -5.00 -6.08 -0.08
C VAL A 97 -3.55 -6.00 -0.49
N LYS A 98 -2.68 -5.80 0.49
CA LYS A 98 -1.23 -5.77 0.31
C LYS A 98 -0.60 -6.95 1.01
N ALA A 99 0.33 -7.61 0.34
CA ALA A 99 1.16 -8.66 0.88
C ALA A 99 2.62 -8.25 0.76
N GLY A 100 3.32 -8.17 1.90
CA GLY A 100 4.78 -8.10 1.93
C GLY A 100 5.39 -9.48 1.69
N ALA A 101 6.29 -9.58 0.72
CA ALA A 101 7.15 -10.75 0.53
C ALA A 101 8.51 -10.49 1.22
N LEU A 102 9.20 -11.58 1.61
CA LEU A 102 10.48 -11.66 2.36
C LEU A 102 10.29 -12.11 3.83
N ASP A 103 10.73 -11.34 4.83
CA ASP A 103 11.01 -11.86 6.17
C ASP A 103 9.83 -11.82 7.16
N SER A 104 8.65 -11.38 6.75
CA SER A 104 7.42 -11.50 7.54
C SER A 104 6.20 -11.41 6.62
N PRO A 105 5.36 -12.47 6.52
CA PRO A 105 4.11 -12.40 5.77
C PRO A 105 3.13 -11.46 6.50
N ARG A 106 3.24 -10.17 6.18
CA ARG A 106 2.35 -9.11 6.66
C ARG A 106 1.30 -8.87 5.59
N LEU A 107 0.14 -9.48 5.79
CA LEU A 107 -1.06 -9.17 5.02
C LEU A 107 -1.70 -7.91 5.62
N LYS A 108 -1.96 -6.93 4.76
CA LYS A 108 -2.62 -5.68 5.12
C LYS A 108 -3.87 -5.51 4.27
N PHE A 109 -4.93 -5.02 4.89
CA PHE A 109 -6.19 -4.71 4.23
C PHE A 109 -6.44 -3.21 4.39
N GLY A 110 -6.68 -2.54 3.27
CA GLY A 110 -6.84 -1.09 3.21
C GLY A 110 -8.12 -0.72 2.48
N VAL A 111 -8.81 0.28 2.99
CA VAL A 111 -9.91 0.96 2.31
C VAL A 111 -9.59 2.45 2.31
N GLY A 112 -9.84 3.12 1.19
CA GLY A 112 -9.55 4.55 1.09
C GLY A 112 -10.34 5.24 0.01
N TYR A 113 -10.04 6.54 -0.13
CA TYR A 113 -10.65 7.41 -1.11
C TYR A 113 -9.57 8.21 -1.85
N ALA A 114 -9.52 8.08 -3.17
CA ALA A 114 -8.59 8.77 -4.05
C ALA A 114 -9.26 10.04 -4.59
N PHE A 115 -8.81 11.21 -4.14
CA PHE A 115 -9.25 12.49 -4.67
C PHE A 115 -8.64 12.73 -6.06
N ARG A 116 -9.44 12.53 -7.11
CA ARG A 116 -9.05 12.88 -8.48
C ARG A 116 -9.46 14.33 -8.73
N TRP A 117 -8.49 15.25 -8.71
CA TRP A 117 -8.70 16.60 -9.22
C TRP A 117 -8.82 16.51 -10.75
N ARG A 118 -10.01 16.77 -11.27
CA ARG A 118 -10.32 16.76 -12.70
C ARG A 118 -9.84 18.04 -13.36
#